data_AF-A0A957NNA6-F1
#
_entry.id   AF-A0A957NNA6-F1
#
_cell.length_a   1.000
_cell.length_b   1.000
_cell.length_c   1.000
_cell.angle_alpha   90.00
_cell.angle_beta   90.00
_cell.angle_gamma   90.00
#
_symmetry.space_group_name_H-M   'P 1'
#
loop_
_entity.id
_entity.type
_entity.pdbx_description
1 polymer ?
#
loop_
_entity_poly.entity_id
_entity_poly.type
_entity_poly.pdbx_seq_one_letter_code
_entity_poly.pdbx_strand_id
1 'polypeptide(L)'
;METPKWIIDYSALISIIGTAASLAGLYLTFLVFRKVETLTQQYGLKRFAPERIQSLINYADAVDKILYESSEQAKESALTNLSRAKVTLDDLSGRFKRANPKRHAESLVPLESSFVDALDRCNETKTKDNLRSANRILRGTIEACTHFFQEEDWSVNV
;
A
#
# COMPACT_ATOMS: atom_id res chain seq x y z
N MET A 1 -16.59 -64.67 35.15
CA MET A 1 -15.85 -63.97 34.08
C MET A 1 -15.40 -62.65 34.67
N GLU A 2 -14.10 -62.47 34.92
CA GLU A 2 -13.59 -61.21 35.46
C GLU A 2 -13.55 -60.15 34.35
N THR A 3 -14.18 -59.00 34.59
CA THR A 3 -14.15 -57.85 33.68
C THR A 3 -12.75 -57.23 33.64
N PRO A 4 -12.15 -57.04 32.45
CA PRO A 4 -10.84 -56.43 32.35
C PRO A 4 -10.87 -54.97 32.85
N LYS A 5 -10.00 -54.65 33.82
CA LYS A 5 -9.74 -53.27 34.24
C LYS A 5 -8.80 -52.62 33.23
N TRP A 6 -9.31 -51.71 32.42
CA TRP A 6 -8.49 -50.83 31.60
C TRP A 6 -7.83 -49.80 32.51
N ILE A 7 -6.51 -49.92 32.72
CA ILE A 7 -5.73 -48.90 33.41
C ILE A 7 -5.50 -47.78 32.39
N ILE A 8 -6.22 -46.67 32.55
CA ILE A 8 -5.97 -45.45 31.79
C ILE A 8 -4.71 -44.80 32.40
N ASP A 9 -3.69 -44.60 31.57
CA ASP A 9 -2.51 -43.85 31.98
C ASP A 9 -2.83 -42.35 31.99
N TYR A 10 -3.28 -41.87 33.15
CA TYR A 10 -3.59 -40.46 33.37
C TYR A 10 -2.36 -39.55 33.18
N SER A 11 -1.13 -40.07 33.31
CA SER A 11 0.08 -39.28 33.12
C SER A 11 0.28 -38.89 31.64
N ALA A 12 0.04 -39.83 30.72
CA ALA A 12 0.06 -39.57 29.29
C ALA A 12 -1.06 -38.61 28.86
N LEU A 13 -2.25 -38.76 29.43
CA LEU A 13 -3.40 -37.88 29.14
C LEU A 13 -3.13 -36.42 29.57
N ILE A 14 -2.58 -36.22 30.78
CA ILE A 14 -2.22 -34.88 31.28
C ILE A 14 -1.13 -34.25 30.41
N SER A 15 -0.14 -35.03 29.96
CA SER A 15 0.93 -34.56 29.09
C SER A 15 0.40 -34.02 27.75
N ILE A 16 -0.50 -34.75 27.08
CA ILE A 16 -1.12 -34.33 25.82
C ILE A 16 -1.93 -33.03 25.99
N ILE A 17 -2.70 -32.92 27.07
CA ILE A 17 -3.47 -31.71 27.38
C ILE A 17 -2.53 -30.52 27.62
N GLY A 18 -1.45 -30.71 28.38
CA GLY A 18 -0.45 -29.68 28.64
C GLY A 18 0.27 -29.19 27.37
N THR A 19 0.64 -30.11 26.47
CA THR A 19 1.23 -29.76 25.17
C THR A 19 0.24 -29.02 24.28
N ALA A 20 -1.01 -29.47 24.22
CA ALA A 20 -2.07 -28.81 23.43
C ALA A 20 -2.38 -27.40 23.95
N ALA A 21 -2.49 -27.23 25.27
CA ALA A 21 -2.70 -25.92 25.89
C ALA A 21 -1.53 -24.96 25.62
N SER A 22 -0.30 -25.46 25.67
CA SER A 22 0.91 -24.68 25.36
C SER A 22 0.94 -24.24 23.89
N LEU A 23 0.61 -25.15 22.95
CA LEU A 23 0.55 -24.83 21.52
C LEU A 23 -0.57 -23.82 21.21
N ALA A 24 -1.74 -23.97 21.85
CA ALA A 24 -2.84 -23.03 21.72
C ALA A 24 -2.47 -21.64 22.26
N GLY A 25 -1.75 -21.56 23.39
CA GLY A 25 -1.23 -20.30 23.93
C GLY A 25 -0.23 -19.61 22.99
N LEU A 26 0.69 -20.37 22.38
CA LEU A 26 1.64 -19.85 21.39
C LEU A 26 0.92 -19.35 20.12
N TYR A 27 -0.10 -20.08 19.66
CA TYR A 27 -0.90 -19.65 18.51
C TYR A 27 -1.70 -18.37 18.80
N LEU A 28 -2.32 -18.27 19.97
CA LEU A 28 -3.06 -17.07 20.37
C LEU A 28 -2.15 -15.85 20.48
N THR A 29 -0.99 -15.99 21.10
CA THR A 29 -0.01 -14.88 21.19
C THR A 29 0.45 -14.45 19.80
N PHE A 30 0.74 -15.39 18.90
CA PHE A 30 1.06 -15.09 17.50
C PHE A 30 -0.05 -14.32 16.77
N LEU A 31 -1.32 -14.73 16.92
CA LEU A 31 -2.47 -14.01 16.33
C LEU A 31 -2.59 -12.58 16.86
N VAL A 32 -2.38 -12.39 18.16
CA VAL A 32 -2.40 -11.06 18.78
C VAL A 32 -1.26 -10.19 18.24
N PHE A 33 -0.02 -10.71 18.16
CA PHE A 33 1.11 -9.97 17.60
C PHE A 33 0.86 -9.54 16.15
N ARG A 34 0.36 -10.45 15.30
CA ARG A 34 -0.03 -10.14 13.93
C ARG A 34 -1.07 -9.03 13.87
N LYS A 35 -2.10 -9.09 14.73
CA LYS A 35 -3.16 -8.06 14.77
C LYS A 35 -2.62 -6.69 15.17
N VAL A 36 -1.75 -6.64 16.20
CA VAL A 36 -1.11 -5.39 16.65
C VAL A 36 -0.19 -4.81 15.58
N GLU A 37 0.57 -5.65 14.87
CA GLU A 37 1.44 -5.22 13.78
C GLU A 37 0.62 -4.59 12.64
N THR A 38 -0.44 -5.24 12.17
CA THR A 38 -1.30 -4.72 11.10
C THR A 38 -1.93 -3.39 11.49
N LEU A 39 -2.46 -3.26 12.71
CA LEU A 39 -3.01 -2.00 13.20
C LEU A 39 -1.96 -0.89 13.23
N THR A 40 -0.76 -1.18 13.72
CA THR A 40 0.34 -0.21 13.77
C THR A 40 0.72 0.28 12.37
N GLN A 41 0.77 -0.63 11.40
CA GLN A 41 1.04 -0.29 9.99
C GLN A 41 -0.07 0.58 9.38
N GLN A 42 -1.34 0.26 9.65
CA GLN A 42 -2.49 1.03 9.17
C GLN A 42 -2.54 2.44 9.78
N TYR A 43 -2.34 2.57 11.08
CA TYR A 43 -2.26 3.88 11.76
C TYR A 43 -1.07 4.70 11.24
N GLY A 44 0.09 4.08 11.06
CA GLY A 44 1.26 4.72 10.47
C GLY A 44 1.00 5.23 9.06
N LEU A 45 0.29 4.44 8.25
CA LEU A 45 -0.08 4.82 6.90
C LEU A 45 -1.11 5.95 6.86
N LYS A 46 -2.14 5.93 7.72
CA LYS A 46 -3.16 6.98 7.79
C LYS A 46 -2.58 8.36 8.13
N ARG A 47 -1.52 8.41 8.93
CA ARG A 47 -0.78 9.66 9.22
C ARG A 47 0.12 10.10 8.07
N PHE A 48 0.75 9.15 7.39
CA PHE A 48 1.73 9.39 6.35
C PHE A 48 1.12 9.73 4.98
N ALA A 49 0.01 9.08 4.62
CA ALA A 49 -0.58 9.20 3.30
C ALA A 49 -1.01 10.62 2.92
N PRO A 50 -1.67 11.41 3.79
CA PRO A 50 -2.09 12.78 3.45
C PRO A 50 -0.93 13.68 3.04
N GLU A 51 0.21 13.60 3.74
CA GLU A 51 1.39 14.41 3.43
C GLU A 51 2.01 14.05 2.07
N ARG A 52 2.01 12.76 1.72
CA ARG A 52 2.50 12.29 0.41
C ARG A 52 1.54 12.64 -0.71
N ILE A 53 0.24 12.49 -0.49
CA ILE A 53 -0.78 12.92 -1.45
C ILE A 53 -0.65 14.41 -1.71
N GLN A 54 -0.47 15.23 -0.67
CA GLN A 54 -0.22 16.67 -0.83
C GLN A 54 1.06 16.95 -1.63
N SER A 55 2.13 16.18 -1.39
CA SER A 55 3.36 16.29 -2.18
C SER A 55 3.13 15.97 -3.66
N LEU A 56 2.34 14.93 -3.96
CA LEU A 56 1.96 14.56 -5.33
C LEU A 56 1.14 15.66 -6.02
N ILE A 57 0.18 16.27 -5.31
CA ILE A 57 -0.60 17.42 -5.80
C ILE A 57 0.35 18.57 -6.17
N ASN A 58 1.28 18.91 -5.28
CA ASN A 58 2.24 19.99 -5.51
C ASN A 58 3.12 19.74 -6.75
N TYR A 59 3.52 18.49 -7.01
CA TYR A 59 4.25 18.14 -8.22
C TYR A 59 3.38 18.28 -9.48
N ALA A 60 2.13 17.81 -9.43
CA ALA A 60 1.21 17.92 -10.55
C ALA A 60 0.88 19.39 -10.91
N ASP A 61 0.68 20.23 -9.89
CA ASP A 61 0.46 21.67 -10.06
C ASP A 61 1.71 22.37 -10.63
N ALA A 62 2.90 21.99 -10.16
CA ALA A 62 4.15 22.51 -10.70
C ALA A 62 4.30 22.17 -12.19
N VAL A 63 3.98 20.93 -12.59
CA VAL A 63 4.00 20.50 -14.00
C VAL A 63 3.05 21.34 -14.84
N ASP A 64 1.82 21.60 -14.39
CA ASP A 64 0.87 22.43 -15.15
C ASP A 64 1.36 23.88 -15.30
N LYS A 65 1.92 24.46 -14.23
CA LYS A 65 2.53 25.80 -14.29
C LYS A 65 3.67 25.86 -15.30
N ILE A 66 4.52 24.84 -15.30
CA ILE A 66 5.69 24.75 -16.19
C ILE A 66 5.25 24.54 -17.65
N LEU A 67 4.23 23.71 -17.90
CA LEU A 67 3.76 23.42 -19.27
C LEU A 67 3.11 24.63 -19.95
N TYR A 68 2.62 25.59 -19.16
CA TYR A 68 2.17 26.89 -19.63
C TYR A 68 3.32 27.73 -20.20
N GLU A 69 4.54 27.56 -19.69
CA GLU A 69 5.75 28.23 -20.18
C GLU A 69 6.29 27.52 -21.44
N SER A 70 6.63 28.28 -22.48
CA SER A 70 6.98 27.74 -23.82
C SER A 70 8.48 27.57 -24.06
N SER A 71 9.25 27.16 -23.04
CA SER A 71 10.69 26.91 -23.17
C SER A 71 11.03 25.42 -23.18
N GLU A 72 12.14 25.03 -23.81
CA GLU A 72 12.67 23.66 -23.72
C GLU A 72 13.09 23.31 -22.28
N GLN A 73 13.64 24.28 -21.55
CA GLN A 73 14.03 24.11 -20.15
C GLN A 73 12.84 23.82 -19.23
N ALA A 74 11.64 24.33 -19.59
CA ALA A 74 10.40 23.97 -18.92
C ALA A 74 10.07 22.48 -19.09
N LYS A 75 10.32 21.87 -20.26
CA LYS A 75 10.01 20.45 -20.47
C LYS A 75 10.83 19.51 -19.57
N GLU A 76 12.13 19.78 -19.42
CA GLU A 76 13.01 19.01 -18.52
C GLU A 76 12.61 19.18 -17.04
N SER A 77 12.20 20.39 -16.65
CA SER A 77 11.69 20.66 -15.31
C SER A 77 10.36 19.93 -15.03
N ALA A 78 9.46 19.89 -16.02
CA ALA A 78 8.20 19.13 -15.92
C ALA A 78 8.47 17.62 -15.77
N LEU A 79 9.37 17.07 -16.60
CA LEU A 79 9.77 15.66 -16.51
C LEU A 79 10.40 15.31 -15.16
N THR A 80 11.22 16.21 -14.62
CA THR A 80 11.81 16.08 -13.28
C THR A 80 10.73 16.02 -12.20
N ASN A 81 9.71 16.88 -12.27
CA ASN A 81 8.60 16.86 -11.31
C ASN A 81 7.74 15.59 -11.44
N LEU A 82 7.46 15.13 -12.65
CA LEU A 82 6.77 13.84 -12.86
C LEU A 82 7.58 12.65 -12.33
N SER A 83 8.91 12.69 -12.47
CA SER A 83 9.79 11.65 -11.93
C SER A 83 9.82 11.65 -10.40
N ARG A 84 9.81 12.84 -9.77
CA ARG A 84 9.66 12.96 -8.30
C ARG A 84 8.29 12.49 -7.82
N ALA A 85 7.24 12.76 -8.60
CA ALA A 85 5.91 12.24 -8.33
C ALA A 85 5.90 10.70 -8.36
N LYS A 86 6.57 10.06 -9.32
CA LYS A 86 6.73 8.60 -9.37
C LYS A 86 7.36 8.06 -8.09
N VAL A 87 8.50 8.61 -7.67
CA VAL A 87 9.19 8.15 -6.45
C VAL A 87 8.29 8.28 -5.22
N THR A 88 7.54 9.39 -5.13
CA THR A 88 6.61 9.63 -4.03
C THR A 88 5.43 8.65 -4.05
N LEU A 89 4.91 8.36 -5.24
CA LEU A 89 3.85 7.38 -5.45
C LEU A 89 4.34 5.97 -5.09
N ASP A 90 5.57 5.59 -5.49
CA ASP A 90 6.17 4.29 -5.17
C ASP A 90 6.33 4.08 -3.65
N ASP A 91 6.75 5.12 -2.89
CA ASP A 91 6.85 5.04 -1.42
C ASP A 91 5.46 4.89 -0.76
N LEU A 92 4.48 5.67 -1.23
CA LEU A 92 3.09 5.56 -0.76
C LEU A 92 2.51 4.17 -1.05
N SER A 93 2.70 3.70 -2.28
CA SER A 93 2.29 2.39 -2.78
C SER A 93 2.91 1.25 -1.97
N GLY A 94 4.22 1.29 -1.74
CA GLY A 94 4.93 0.25 -0.98
C GLY A 94 4.47 0.17 0.49
N ARG A 95 4.07 1.28 1.09
CA ARG A 95 3.46 1.30 2.44
C ARG A 95 2.02 0.81 2.41
N PHE A 96 1.25 1.19 1.39
CA PHE A 96 -0.11 0.70 1.20
C PHE A 96 -0.16 -0.80 0.97
N LYS A 97 0.71 -1.35 0.11
CA LYS A 97 0.84 -2.79 -0.13
C LYS A 97 1.08 -3.58 1.16
N ARG A 98 1.86 -3.03 2.10
CA ARG A 98 2.10 -3.67 3.41
C ARG A 98 0.86 -3.62 4.30
N ALA A 99 0.17 -2.49 4.34
CA ALA A 99 -1.01 -2.31 5.17
C ALA A 99 -2.27 -3.01 4.62
N ASN A 100 -2.41 -3.12 3.29
CA ASN A 100 -3.59 -3.67 2.63
C ASN A 100 -3.27 -4.27 1.22
N PRO A 101 -2.62 -5.44 1.14
CA PRO A 101 -2.07 -5.99 -0.10
C PRO A 101 -3.13 -6.35 -1.16
N LYS A 102 -4.30 -6.84 -0.74
CA LYS A 102 -5.38 -7.21 -1.67
C LYS A 102 -5.92 -5.97 -2.40
N ARG A 103 -6.21 -4.93 -1.63
CA ARG A 103 -6.73 -3.67 -2.16
C ARG A 103 -5.69 -2.92 -3.00
N HIS A 104 -4.41 -3.03 -2.64
CA HIS A 104 -3.31 -2.52 -3.47
C HIS A 104 -3.33 -3.12 -4.88
N ALA A 105 -3.40 -4.45 -4.96
CA ALA A 105 -3.42 -5.15 -6.25
C ALA A 105 -4.65 -4.81 -7.10
N GLU A 106 -5.82 -4.66 -6.47
CA GLU A 106 -7.08 -4.40 -7.19
C GLU A 106 -7.25 -2.93 -7.61
N SER A 107 -6.70 -1.98 -6.86
CA SER A 107 -7.01 -0.55 -7.03
C SER A 107 -5.83 0.33 -7.45
N LEU A 108 -4.65 0.15 -6.84
CA LEU A 108 -3.52 1.08 -7.02
C LEU A 108 -2.61 0.65 -8.18
N VAL A 109 -2.38 -0.66 -8.32
CA VAL A 109 -1.47 -1.22 -9.34
C VAL A 109 -1.84 -0.78 -10.77
N PRO A 110 -3.11 -0.84 -11.22
CA PRO A 110 -3.45 -0.42 -12.59
C PRO A 110 -3.15 1.06 -12.86
N LEU A 111 -3.34 1.91 -11.84
CA LEU A 111 -3.10 3.36 -11.92
C LEU A 111 -1.60 3.68 -11.93
N GLU A 112 -0.83 2.96 -11.12
CA GLU A 112 0.64 3.05 -11.12
C GLU A 112 1.22 2.64 -12.47
N SER A 113 0.83 1.48 -13.00
CA SER A 113 1.28 1.02 -14.31
C SER A 113 0.95 2.02 -15.41
N SER A 114 -0.28 2.55 -15.42
CA SER A 114 -0.70 3.56 -16.39
C SER A 114 0.16 4.83 -16.32
N PHE A 115 0.55 5.25 -15.10
CA PHE A 115 1.40 6.41 -14.91
C PHE A 115 2.86 6.15 -15.32
N VAL A 116 3.40 4.97 -15.00
CA VAL A 116 4.75 4.54 -15.41
C VAL A 116 4.84 4.50 -16.94
N ASP A 117 3.88 3.88 -17.61
CA ASP A 117 3.83 3.82 -19.07
C ASP A 117 3.77 5.23 -19.69
N ALA A 118 3.04 6.16 -19.05
CA ALA A 118 2.98 7.54 -19.50
C ALA A 118 4.31 8.28 -19.31
N LEU A 119 5.02 8.01 -18.22
CA LEU A 119 6.35 8.55 -17.95
C LEU A 119 7.40 8.02 -18.94
N ASP A 120 7.36 6.74 -19.28
CA ASP A 120 8.27 6.14 -20.25
C ASP A 120 8.08 6.77 -21.63
N ARG A 121 6.83 6.96 -22.07
CA ARG A 121 6.52 7.73 -23.29
C ARG A 121 7.04 9.17 -23.24
N CYS A 122 7.00 9.82 -22.07
CA CYS A 122 7.57 11.15 -21.89
C CYS A 122 9.10 11.15 -22.02
N ASN A 123 9.77 10.14 -21.47
CA ASN A 123 11.23 9.99 -21.56
C ASN A 123 11.69 9.78 -23.00
N GLU A 124 10.93 9.02 -23.79
CA GLU A 124 11.25 8.73 -25.19
C GLU A 124 11.08 9.96 -26.11
N THR A 125 10.00 10.72 -25.94
CA THR A 125 9.57 11.73 -26.94
C THR A 125 9.67 13.17 -26.45
N LYS A 126 9.63 13.39 -25.13
CA LYS A 126 9.68 14.71 -24.47
C LYS A 126 8.74 15.77 -25.06
N THR A 127 7.60 15.36 -25.62
CA THR A 127 6.61 16.31 -26.18
C THR A 127 5.76 16.93 -25.07
N LYS A 128 5.30 18.17 -25.27
CA LYS A 128 4.38 18.82 -24.31
C LYS A 128 3.09 18.02 -24.13
N ASP A 129 2.59 17.38 -25.18
CA ASP A 129 1.36 16.61 -25.12
C ASP A 129 1.51 15.33 -24.30
N ASN A 130 2.68 14.66 -24.40
CA ASN A 130 2.96 13.50 -23.55
C ASN A 130 3.14 13.90 -22.09
N LEU A 131 3.82 15.02 -21.81
CA LEU A 131 3.93 15.55 -20.45
C LEU A 131 2.56 15.93 -19.86
N ARG A 132 1.66 16.53 -20.66
CA ARG A 132 0.27 16.80 -20.26
C ARG A 132 -0.50 15.51 -20.00
N SER A 133 -0.35 14.52 -20.87
CA SER A 133 -0.99 13.21 -20.73
C SER A 133 -0.54 12.50 -19.45
N ALA A 134 0.77 12.46 -19.18
CA ALA A 134 1.33 11.92 -17.95
C ALA A 134 0.84 12.68 -16.71
N ASN A 135 0.79 14.02 -16.76
CA ASN A 135 0.27 14.81 -15.64
C ASN A 135 -1.23 14.58 -15.38
N ARG A 136 -2.02 14.38 -16.45
CA ARG A 136 -3.45 14.03 -16.33
C ARG A 136 -3.64 12.66 -15.68
N ILE A 137 -2.84 11.67 -16.08
CA ILE A 137 -2.86 10.34 -15.48
C ILE A 137 -2.44 10.43 -14.01
N LEU A 138 -1.37 11.17 -13.69
CA LEU A 138 -0.94 11.43 -12.31
C LEU A 138 -2.08 12.03 -11.46
N ARG A 139 -2.79 13.04 -11.97
CA ARG A 139 -3.93 13.64 -11.27
C ARG A 139 -5.05 12.62 -11.02
N GLY A 140 -5.38 11.79 -12.02
CA GLY A 140 -6.35 10.70 -11.84
C GLY A 140 -5.91 9.68 -10.77
N THR A 141 -4.62 9.33 -10.75
CA THR A 141 -4.05 8.47 -9.71
C THR A 141 -4.12 9.13 -8.33
N ILE A 142 -3.81 10.43 -8.21
CA ILE A 142 -3.92 11.20 -6.96
C ILE A 142 -5.37 11.23 -6.46
N GLU A 143 -6.33 11.48 -7.34
CA GLU A 143 -7.74 11.54 -6.98
C GLU A 143 -8.23 10.18 -6.46
N ALA A 144 -7.90 9.10 -7.16
CA ALA A 144 -8.21 7.75 -6.72
C ALA A 144 -7.57 7.45 -5.36
N CYS A 145 -6.26 7.73 -5.19
CA CYS A 145 -5.58 7.61 -3.90
C CYS A 145 -6.34 8.39 -2.82
N THR A 146 -6.64 9.66 -3.06
CA THR A 146 -7.31 10.53 -2.09
C THR A 146 -8.65 9.95 -1.66
N HIS A 147 -9.47 9.47 -2.60
CA HIS A 147 -10.73 8.82 -2.31
C HIS A 147 -10.53 7.59 -1.42
N PHE A 148 -9.59 6.71 -1.78
CA PHE A 148 -9.27 5.52 -0.98
C PHE A 148 -8.83 5.85 0.45
N PHE A 149 -8.04 6.90 0.65
CA PHE A 149 -7.58 7.29 2.00
C PHE A 149 -8.63 8.04 2.82
N GLN A 150 -9.68 8.56 2.18
CA GLN A 150 -10.82 9.19 2.85
C GLN A 150 -11.91 8.19 3.22
N GLU A 151 -12.04 7.07 2.50
CA GLU A 151 -12.98 6.01 2.86
C GLU A 151 -12.71 5.48 4.27
N GLU A 152 -13.74 5.48 5.12
CA GLU A 152 -13.65 5.07 6.54
C GLU A 152 -13.40 3.57 6.73
N ASP A 153 -13.61 2.76 5.69
CA ASP A 153 -13.47 1.31 5.77
C ASP A 153 -12.02 0.85 5.53
N TRP A 154 -11.18 1.15 6.52
CA TRP A 154 -9.88 0.52 6.72
C TRP A 154 -10.00 -0.79 7.51
N SER A 155 -11.23 -1.16 7.88
CA SER A 155 -11.49 -2.30 8.73
C SER A 155 -11.33 -3.57 7.90
N VAL A 156 -10.28 -4.32 8.20
CA VAL A 156 -10.22 -5.71 7.76
C VAL A 156 -11.32 -6.40 8.55
N ASN A 157 -12.40 -6.81 7.87
CA ASN A 157 -13.24 -7.90 8.36
C ASN A 157 -12.32 -9.13 8.51
N VAL A 158 -11.84 -9.35 9.74
CA VAL A 158 -11.14 -10.56 10.17
C VAL A 158 -12.16 -11.49 10.79
#